data_AF-A0A2N5FJM4-F1
#
_entry.id   AF-A0A2N5FJM4-F1
#
_cell.length_a   1.000
_cell.length_b   1.000
_cell.length_c   1.000
_cell.angle_alpha   90.00
_cell.angle_beta   90.00
_cell.angle_gamma   90.00
#
_symmetry.space_group_name_H-M   'P 1'
#
loop_
_entity.id
_entity.type
_entity.pdbx_description
1 polymer ?
#
loop_
_entity_poly.entity_id
_entity_poly.type
_entity_poly.pdbx_seq_one_letter_code
_entity_poly.pdbx_strand_id
1 'polypeptide(L)'
;MDETEFDLDIIGAWLIVAGTLINASGESVNLVGKEELSFKLTGSGNGIEAAGNALQAIGRSNTPENKVSVFGSWLQFAGNSANAAARVYLLNDQRRDGHYLDVIGNAVQALGAAAEAIGASLDEDSAYKEQLTAGYLLIAGGAAIDGVSGIYFLRKMLEKGRAFGWFGSYLQAVGALLAAEAITSENKIISE
;
A
#
# COMPACT_ATOMS: atom_id res chain seq x y z
N MET A 1 23.46 -5.59 2.11
CA MET A 1 23.02 -5.19 0.76
C MET A 1 24.15 -4.50 0.04
N ASP A 2 24.21 -4.61 -1.28
CA ASP A 2 25.03 -3.71 -2.10
C ASP A 2 24.33 -2.36 -2.34
N GLU A 3 25.04 -1.38 -2.89
CA GLU A 3 24.54 -0.01 -3.14
C GLU A 3 23.27 -0.01 -4.01
N THR A 4 23.20 -0.90 -5.00
CA THR A 4 22.04 -0.97 -5.91
C THR A 4 20.82 -1.55 -5.20
N GLU A 5 20.99 -2.56 -4.35
CA GLU A 5 19.90 -3.13 -3.54
C GLU A 5 19.32 -2.10 -2.56
N PHE A 6 20.18 -1.31 -1.93
CA PHE A 6 19.79 -0.22 -1.04
C PHE A 6 18.97 0.86 -1.76
N ASP A 7 19.43 1.27 -2.95
CA ASP A 7 18.71 2.26 -3.77
C ASP A 7 17.32 1.76 -4.15
N LEU A 8 17.17 0.47 -4.49
CA LEU A 8 15.87 -0.10 -4.84
C LEU A 8 14.87 -0.09 -3.67
N ASP A 9 15.33 -0.36 -2.44
CA ASP A 9 14.45 -0.31 -1.27
C ASP A 9 13.95 1.11 -0.98
N ILE A 10 14.84 2.10 -1.01
CA ILE A 10 14.50 3.52 -0.80
C ILE A 10 13.57 4.03 -1.91
N ILE A 11 13.93 3.79 -3.17
CA ILE A 11 13.10 4.20 -4.32
C ILE A 11 11.72 3.54 -4.23
N GLY A 12 11.68 2.25 -3.90
CA GLY A 12 10.44 1.51 -3.70
C GLY A 12 9.56 2.13 -2.63
N ALA A 13 10.12 2.49 -1.47
CA ALA A 13 9.41 3.12 -0.37
C ALA A 13 8.76 4.45 -0.77
N TRP A 14 9.51 5.31 -1.45
CA TRP A 14 9.00 6.62 -1.88
C TRP A 14 8.01 6.54 -3.05
N LEU A 15 8.09 5.51 -3.90
CA LEU A 15 7.02 5.22 -4.86
C LEU A 15 5.73 4.82 -4.14
N ILE A 16 5.79 4.01 -3.09
CA ILE A 16 4.60 3.66 -2.29
C ILE A 16 4.00 4.92 -1.66
N VAL A 17 4.81 5.84 -1.13
CA VAL A 17 4.34 7.15 -0.64
C VAL A 17 3.61 7.93 -1.74
N ALA A 18 4.20 8.03 -2.92
CA ALA A 18 3.58 8.75 -4.03
C ALA A 18 2.24 8.12 -4.45
N GLY A 19 2.19 6.79 -4.54
CA GLY A 19 0.99 6.05 -4.90
C GLY A 19 -0.14 6.20 -3.87
N THR A 20 0.17 6.08 -2.58
CA THR A 20 -0.81 6.23 -1.49
C THR A 20 -1.37 7.65 -1.41
N LEU A 21 -0.56 8.69 -1.65
CA LEU A 21 -1.02 10.08 -1.71
C LEU A 21 -1.94 10.35 -2.92
N ILE A 22 -1.65 9.73 -4.07
CA ILE A 22 -2.53 9.77 -5.24
C ILE A 22 -3.86 9.05 -4.94
N ASN A 23 -3.80 7.88 -4.28
CA ASN A 23 -4.98 7.15 -3.82
C ASN A 23 -5.83 8.01 -2.87
N ALA A 24 -5.24 8.62 -1.85
CA ALA A 24 -5.93 9.51 -0.91
C ALA A 24 -6.55 10.74 -1.59
N SER A 25 -5.89 11.29 -2.60
CA SER A 25 -6.43 12.37 -3.44
C SER A 25 -7.63 11.90 -4.27
N GLY A 26 -7.54 10.69 -4.81
CA GLY A 26 -8.64 10.02 -5.52
C GLY A 26 -9.87 9.83 -4.63
N GLU A 27 -9.69 9.28 -3.43
CA GLU A 27 -10.80 9.09 -2.49
C GLU A 27 -11.37 10.43 -1.97
N SER A 28 -10.54 11.46 -1.85
CA SER A 28 -11.02 12.82 -1.53
C SER A 28 -11.97 13.38 -2.59
N VAL A 29 -11.69 13.17 -3.88
CA VAL A 29 -12.63 13.59 -4.94
C VAL A 29 -13.84 12.67 -5.05
N ASN A 30 -13.73 11.42 -4.60
CA ASN A 30 -14.84 10.48 -4.51
C ASN A 30 -15.91 10.94 -3.50
N LEU A 31 -15.49 11.52 -2.36
CA LEU A 31 -16.41 12.09 -1.35
C LEU A 31 -17.40 13.09 -1.96
N VAL A 32 -16.94 13.91 -2.90
CA VAL A 32 -17.77 14.91 -3.61
C VAL A 32 -18.42 14.36 -4.89
N GLY A 33 -18.41 13.04 -5.09
CA GLY A 33 -19.13 12.35 -6.17
C GLY A 33 -18.44 12.33 -7.53
N LYS A 34 -17.15 12.65 -7.62
CA LYS A 34 -16.38 12.59 -8.88
C LYS A 34 -15.79 11.20 -9.11
N GLU A 35 -16.65 10.20 -9.26
CA GLU A 35 -16.26 8.78 -9.30
C GLU A 35 -15.28 8.43 -10.44
N GLU A 36 -15.52 8.91 -11.66
CA GLU A 36 -14.63 8.60 -12.79
C GLU A 36 -13.21 9.12 -12.55
N LEU A 37 -13.07 10.35 -12.02
CA LEU A 37 -11.77 10.92 -11.67
C LEU A 37 -11.14 10.15 -10.50
N SER A 38 -11.93 9.77 -9.50
CA SER A 38 -11.49 8.92 -8.39
C SER A 38 -10.91 7.61 -8.90
N PHE A 39 -11.57 6.91 -9.83
CA PHE A 39 -11.09 5.63 -10.35
C PHE A 39 -9.82 5.78 -11.17
N LYS A 40 -9.67 6.87 -11.94
CA LYS A 40 -8.42 7.14 -12.66
C LYS A 40 -7.26 7.37 -11.70
N LEU A 41 -7.45 8.23 -10.70
CA LEU A 41 -6.42 8.54 -9.71
C LEU A 41 -6.06 7.29 -8.90
N THR A 42 -7.05 6.62 -8.32
CA THR A 42 -6.80 5.43 -7.49
C THR A 42 -6.25 4.26 -8.31
N GLY A 43 -6.58 4.15 -9.59
CA GLY A 43 -5.99 3.14 -10.48
C GLY A 43 -4.50 3.39 -10.71
N SER A 44 -4.12 4.64 -10.98
CA SER A 44 -2.71 5.03 -11.12
C SER A 44 -1.93 4.94 -9.81
N GLY A 45 -2.53 5.35 -8.69
CA GLY A 45 -1.91 5.27 -7.36
C GLY A 45 -1.55 3.83 -7.00
N ASN A 46 -2.51 2.92 -7.05
CA ASN A 46 -2.29 1.48 -6.86
C ASN A 46 -1.22 0.89 -7.80
N GLY A 47 -1.19 1.31 -9.06
CA GLY A 47 -0.15 0.87 -10.01
C GLY A 47 1.27 1.31 -9.60
N ILE A 48 1.41 2.55 -9.12
CA ILE A 48 2.68 3.09 -8.60
C ILE A 48 3.08 2.35 -7.32
N GLU A 49 2.14 2.11 -6.40
CA GLU A 49 2.41 1.33 -5.18
C GLU A 49 2.86 -0.10 -5.51
N ALA A 50 2.22 -0.75 -6.48
CA ALA A 50 2.63 -2.08 -6.92
C ALA A 50 4.08 -2.07 -7.40
N ALA A 51 4.46 -1.10 -8.24
CA ALA A 51 5.84 -0.95 -8.68
C ALA A 51 6.80 -0.74 -7.50
N GLY A 52 6.45 0.12 -6.54
CA GLY A 52 7.27 0.36 -5.35
C GLY A 52 7.45 -0.90 -4.49
N ASN A 53 6.38 -1.65 -4.23
CA ASN A 53 6.41 -2.91 -3.50
C ASN A 53 7.29 -3.97 -4.20
N ALA A 54 7.25 -4.04 -5.54
CA ALA A 54 8.11 -4.94 -6.29
C ALA A 54 9.60 -4.56 -6.16
N LEU A 55 9.93 -3.27 -6.20
CA LEU A 55 11.31 -2.81 -6.00
C LEU A 55 11.82 -3.13 -4.60
N GLN A 56 11.01 -2.90 -3.55
CA GLN A 56 11.37 -3.29 -2.18
C GLN A 56 11.59 -4.80 -2.05
N ALA A 57 10.70 -5.60 -2.65
CA ALA A 57 10.85 -7.05 -2.64
C ALA A 57 12.16 -7.49 -3.28
N ILE A 58 12.53 -6.90 -4.42
CA ILE A 58 13.78 -7.19 -5.14
C ILE A 58 14.99 -6.72 -4.31
N GLY A 59 15.01 -5.47 -3.85
CA GLY A 59 16.13 -4.89 -3.09
C GLY A 59 16.44 -5.66 -1.81
N ARG A 60 15.41 -6.19 -1.15
CA ARG A 60 15.57 -6.95 0.11
C ARG A 60 15.82 -8.45 -0.08
N SER A 61 15.68 -8.99 -1.30
CA SER A 61 15.65 -10.44 -1.55
C SER A 61 16.93 -11.19 -1.19
N ASN A 62 18.08 -10.51 -1.21
CA ASN A 62 19.38 -11.15 -0.95
C ASN A 62 19.76 -11.18 0.55
N THR A 63 18.92 -10.62 1.43
CA THR A 63 19.12 -10.61 2.88
C THR A 63 18.24 -11.69 3.52
N PRO A 64 18.78 -12.82 4.03
CA PRO A 64 17.99 -13.94 4.56
C PRO A 64 17.04 -13.57 5.70
N GLU A 65 17.38 -12.56 6.49
CA GLU A 65 16.61 -12.03 7.62
C GLU A 65 15.32 -11.35 7.13
N ASN A 66 15.33 -10.81 5.90
CA ASN A 66 14.21 -10.09 5.31
C ASN A 66 13.15 -10.98 4.65
N LYS A 67 13.23 -12.31 4.76
CA LYS A 67 12.31 -13.23 4.05
C LYS A 67 10.83 -12.94 4.30
N VAL A 68 10.46 -12.61 5.54
CA VAL A 68 9.07 -12.28 5.89
C VAL A 68 8.65 -10.96 5.24
N SER A 69 9.52 -9.94 5.31
CA SER A 69 9.28 -8.63 4.69
C SER A 69 9.18 -8.75 3.16
N VAL A 70 10.08 -9.50 2.52
CA VAL A 70 10.06 -9.78 1.06
C VAL A 70 8.76 -10.46 0.65
N PHE A 71 8.30 -11.46 1.42
CA PHE A 71 7.01 -12.10 1.17
C PHE A 71 5.85 -11.10 1.32
N GLY A 72 5.90 -10.26 2.34
CA GLY A 72 4.94 -9.17 2.56
C GLY A 72 4.88 -8.21 1.38
N SER A 73 6.03 -7.74 0.88
CA SER A 73 6.09 -6.84 -0.27
C SER A 73 5.54 -7.48 -1.55
N TRP A 74 5.77 -8.78 -1.77
CA TRP A 74 5.15 -9.48 -2.90
C TRP A 74 3.62 -9.63 -2.78
N LEU A 75 3.10 -9.84 -1.57
CA LEU A 75 1.65 -9.80 -1.34
C LEU A 75 1.09 -8.40 -1.59
N GLN A 76 1.74 -7.35 -1.08
CA GLN A 76 1.32 -5.97 -1.34
C GLN A 76 1.35 -5.63 -2.83
N PHE A 77 2.39 -6.05 -3.57
CA PHE A 77 2.46 -5.94 -5.02
C PHE A 77 1.24 -6.59 -5.70
N ALA A 78 0.90 -7.82 -5.31
CA ALA A 78 -0.23 -8.55 -5.89
C ALA A 78 -1.57 -7.87 -5.56
N GLY A 79 -1.74 -7.42 -4.31
CA GLY A 79 -2.94 -6.70 -3.86
C GLY A 79 -3.14 -5.38 -4.61
N ASN A 80 -2.09 -4.55 -4.67
CA ASN A 80 -2.11 -3.28 -5.39
C ASN A 80 -2.33 -3.47 -6.90
N SER A 81 -1.75 -4.51 -7.51
CA SER A 81 -2.00 -4.85 -8.91
C SER A 81 -3.48 -5.22 -9.15
N ALA A 82 -4.08 -5.98 -8.24
CA ALA A 82 -5.50 -6.31 -8.30
C ALA A 82 -6.38 -5.07 -8.12
N ASN A 83 -6.05 -4.16 -7.20
CA ASN A 83 -6.76 -2.89 -7.02
C ASN A 83 -6.66 -1.99 -8.25
N ALA A 84 -5.49 -1.89 -8.89
CA ALA A 84 -5.32 -1.17 -10.15
C ALA A 84 -6.20 -1.77 -11.26
N ALA A 85 -6.22 -3.10 -11.40
CA ALA A 85 -7.08 -3.80 -12.34
C ALA A 85 -8.57 -3.58 -12.02
N ALA A 86 -8.96 -3.58 -10.74
CA ALA A 86 -10.32 -3.30 -10.32
C ALA A 86 -10.82 -1.94 -10.83
N ARG A 87 -9.97 -0.92 -10.85
CA ARG A 87 -10.34 0.40 -11.40
C ARG A 87 -10.61 0.36 -12.91
N VAL A 88 -9.98 -0.54 -13.67
CA VAL A 88 -10.31 -0.77 -15.09
C VAL A 88 -11.75 -1.29 -15.24
N TYR A 89 -12.16 -2.26 -14.42
CA TYR A 89 -13.55 -2.74 -14.42
C TYR A 89 -14.54 -1.61 -14.05
N LEU A 90 -14.22 -0.81 -13.03
CA LEU A 90 -15.08 0.30 -12.59
C LEU A 90 -15.25 1.38 -13.66
N LEU A 91 -14.18 1.70 -14.40
CA LEU A 91 -14.23 2.65 -15.52
C LEU A 91 -15.03 2.13 -16.72
N ASN A 92 -15.14 0.80 -16.87
CA ASN A 92 -15.97 0.15 -17.88
C ASN A 92 -17.39 -0.19 -17.38
N ASP A 93 -17.82 0.44 -16.29
CA ASP A 93 -19.12 0.25 -15.64
C ASP A 93 -19.41 -1.19 -15.17
N GLN A 94 -18.39 -2.03 -15.04
CA GLN A 94 -18.47 -3.38 -14.47
C GLN A 94 -18.38 -3.31 -12.93
N ARG A 95 -19.31 -2.55 -12.33
CA ARG A 95 -19.27 -2.14 -10.91
C ARG A 95 -19.09 -3.28 -9.93
N ARG A 96 -19.86 -4.37 -10.11
CA ARG A 96 -19.83 -5.52 -9.21
C ARG A 96 -18.46 -6.20 -9.21
N ASP A 97 -17.93 -6.48 -10.40
CA ASP A 97 -16.66 -7.19 -10.56
C ASP A 97 -15.50 -6.30 -10.11
N GLY A 98 -15.55 -5.01 -10.45
CA GLY A 98 -14.59 -4.02 -9.98
C GLY A 98 -14.52 -3.95 -8.47
N HIS A 99 -15.64 -3.73 -7.77
CA HIS A 99 -15.62 -3.68 -6.30
C HIS A 99 -15.29 -5.03 -5.66
N TYR A 100 -15.65 -6.17 -6.27
CA TYR A 100 -15.28 -7.48 -5.75
C TYR A 100 -13.76 -7.71 -5.83
N LEU A 101 -13.13 -7.36 -6.96
CA LEU A 101 -11.69 -7.45 -7.13
C LEU A 101 -10.95 -6.47 -6.21
N ASP A 102 -11.47 -5.26 -6.02
CA ASP A 102 -10.95 -4.25 -5.09
C ASP A 102 -10.96 -4.76 -3.64
N VAL A 103 -12.01 -5.47 -3.22
CA VAL A 103 -12.07 -6.09 -1.88
C VAL A 103 -10.98 -7.15 -1.71
N ILE A 104 -10.78 -8.00 -2.73
CA ILE A 104 -9.75 -9.05 -2.70
C ILE A 104 -8.35 -8.43 -2.69
N GLY A 105 -8.09 -7.45 -3.56
CA GLY A 105 -6.79 -6.78 -3.65
C GLY A 105 -6.40 -6.13 -2.33
N ASN A 106 -7.32 -5.37 -1.74
CA ASN A 106 -7.14 -4.77 -0.41
C ASN A 106 -6.92 -5.79 0.70
N ALA A 107 -7.61 -6.95 0.69
CA ALA A 107 -7.37 -8.01 1.67
C ALA A 107 -5.96 -8.60 1.53
N VAL A 108 -5.51 -8.86 0.31
CA VAL A 108 -4.16 -9.38 0.03
C VAL A 108 -3.09 -8.36 0.42
N GLN A 109 -3.29 -7.08 0.10
CA GLN A 109 -2.39 -5.99 0.51
C GLN A 109 -2.32 -5.86 2.03
N ALA A 110 -3.46 -5.90 2.73
CA ALA A 110 -3.50 -5.83 4.19
C ALA A 110 -2.69 -6.97 4.83
N LEU A 111 -2.79 -8.19 4.31
CA LEU A 111 -1.99 -9.33 4.75
C LEU A 111 -0.49 -9.13 4.46
N GLY A 112 -0.17 -8.57 3.29
CA GLY A 112 1.20 -8.23 2.92
C GLY A 112 1.84 -7.22 3.86
N ALA A 113 1.15 -6.10 4.11
CA ALA A 113 1.59 -5.08 5.04
C ALA A 113 1.70 -5.60 6.48
N ALA A 114 0.77 -6.45 6.91
CA ALA A 114 0.87 -7.10 8.23
C ALA A 114 2.10 -8.03 8.33
N ALA A 115 2.44 -8.75 7.25
CA ALA A 115 3.67 -9.55 7.21
C ALA A 115 4.92 -8.66 7.28
N GLU A 116 4.96 -7.53 6.58
CA GLU A 116 6.07 -6.57 6.70
C GLU A 116 6.17 -5.97 8.11
N ALA A 117 5.05 -5.69 8.77
CA ALA A 117 5.05 -5.24 10.16
C ALA A 117 5.67 -6.29 11.10
N ILE A 118 5.34 -7.57 10.91
CA ILE A 118 5.95 -8.69 11.65
C ILE A 118 7.44 -8.77 11.35
N GLY A 119 7.83 -8.72 10.07
CA GLY A 119 9.23 -8.74 9.65
C GLY A 119 10.04 -7.63 10.32
N ALA A 120 9.56 -6.39 10.26
CA ALA A 120 10.17 -5.24 10.92
C ALA A 120 10.24 -5.41 12.45
N SER A 121 9.20 -5.96 13.08
CA SER A 121 9.19 -6.12 14.55
C SER A 121 10.20 -7.14 15.07
N LEU A 122 10.63 -8.07 14.21
CA LEU A 122 11.59 -9.13 14.51
C LEU A 122 13.03 -8.74 14.17
N ASP A 123 13.23 -7.60 13.49
CA ASP A 123 14.55 -7.06 13.20
C ASP A 123 15.13 -6.39 14.46
N GLU A 124 15.92 -7.14 15.23
CA GLU A 124 16.52 -6.64 16.47
C GLU A 124 17.64 -5.61 16.23
N ASP A 125 18.23 -5.60 15.03
CA ASP A 125 19.36 -4.75 14.67
C ASP A 125 18.92 -3.38 14.11
N SER A 126 17.67 -3.26 13.65
CA SER A 126 17.12 -1.98 13.17
C SER A 126 16.86 -0.98 14.30
N ALA A 127 17.46 0.20 14.17
CA ALA A 127 17.21 1.33 15.07
C ALA A 127 15.80 1.91 14.91
N TYR A 128 15.17 1.72 13.75
CA TYR A 128 13.85 2.26 13.41
C TYR A 128 12.73 1.22 13.40
N LYS A 129 12.95 0.02 13.98
CA LYS A 129 11.97 -1.08 13.95
C LYS A 129 10.57 -0.69 14.43
N GLU A 130 10.45 0.08 15.51
CA GLU A 130 9.14 0.50 16.05
C GLU A 130 8.39 1.38 15.06
N GLN A 131 9.10 2.27 14.37
CA GLN A 131 8.53 3.16 13.36
C GLN A 131 8.15 2.38 12.10
N LEU A 132 8.99 1.45 11.64
CA LEU A 132 8.68 0.55 10.52
C LEU A 132 7.43 -0.29 10.81
N THR A 133 7.38 -0.94 11.98
CA THR A 133 6.23 -1.72 12.41
C THR A 133 4.96 -0.86 12.47
N ALA A 134 5.04 0.35 13.04
CA ALA A 134 3.89 1.26 13.08
C ALA A 134 3.44 1.68 11.69
N GLY A 135 4.37 2.01 10.79
CA GLY A 135 4.09 2.38 9.40
C GLY A 135 3.37 1.27 8.65
N TYR A 136 3.89 0.04 8.70
CA TYR A 136 3.26 -1.12 8.06
C TYR A 136 1.92 -1.51 8.68
N LEU A 137 1.74 -1.36 10.00
CA LEU A 137 0.43 -1.58 10.63
C LEU A 137 -0.62 -0.56 10.19
N LEU A 138 -0.23 0.71 9.98
CA LEU A 138 -1.14 1.72 9.44
C LEU A 138 -1.54 1.41 7.99
N ILE A 139 -0.59 0.94 7.17
CA ILE A 139 -0.89 0.46 5.81
C ILE A 139 -1.85 -0.73 5.86
N ALA A 140 -1.56 -1.74 6.69
CA ALA A 140 -2.40 -2.92 6.83
C ALA A 140 -3.83 -2.58 7.28
N GLY A 141 -3.95 -1.72 8.29
CA GLY A 141 -5.24 -1.25 8.80
C GLY A 141 -6.00 -0.43 7.76
N GLY A 142 -5.31 0.48 7.06
CA GLY A 142 -5.93 1.29 6.01
C GLY A 142 -6.41 0.45 4.82
N ALA A 143 -5.62 -0.52 4.36
CA ALA A 143 -6.03 -1.45 3.30
C ALA A 143 -7.22 -2.33 3.74
N ALA A 144 -7.25 -2.80 4.98
CA ALA A 144 -8.40 -3.54 5.51
C ALA A 144 -9.68 -2.67 5.53
N ILE A 145 -9.56 -1.39 5.89
CA ILE A 145 -10.64 -0.40 5.87
C ILE A 145 -11.12 -0.14 4.43
N ASP A 146 -10.22 -0.08 3.44
CA ASP A 146 -10.57 0.03 2.03
C ASP A 146 -11.30 -1.22 1.51
N GLY A 147 -10.92 -2.41 1.99
CA GLY A 147 -11.69 -3.64 1.76
C GLY A 147 -13.14 -3.52 2.29
N VAL A 148 -13.33 -2.93 3.47
CA VAL A 148 -14.67 -2.64 4.01
C VAL A 148 -15.42 -1.59 3.17
N SER A 149 -14.73 -0.57 2.67
CA SER A 149 -15.28 0.40 1.70
C SER A 149 -15.84 -0.31 0.47
N GLY A 150 -15.09 -1.21 -0.15
CA GLY A 150 -15.54 -2.02 -1.29
C GLY A 150 -16.81 -2.84 -0.99
N ILE A 151 -16.90 -3.42 0.21
CA ILE A 151 -18.12 -4.13 0.66
C ILE A 151 -19.32 -3.18 0.76
N TYR A 152 -19.13 -1.96 1.26
CA TYR A 152 -20.21 -0.97 1.29
C TYR A 152 -20.68 -0.55 -0.10
N PHE A 153 -19.76 -0.39 -1.06
CA PHE A 153 -20.11 -0.16 -2.46
C PHE A 153 -20.93 -1.32 -3.04
N LEU A 154 -20.52 -2.57 -2.81
CA LEU A 154 -21.29 -3.76 -3.22
C LEU A 154 -22.70 -3.80 -2.61
N ARG A 155 -22.88 -3.25 -1.40
CA ARG A 155 -24.18 -3.13 -0.72
C ARG A 155 -24.95 -1.85 -1.08
N LYS A 156 -24.48 -1.07 -2.06
CA LYS A 156 -25.08 0.21 -2.49
C LYS A 156 -25.15 1.27 -1.37
N MET A 157 -24.26 1.19 -0.39
CA MET A 157 -24.16 2.14 0.73
C MET A 157 -23.06 3.17 0.42
N LEU A 158 -23.27 3.96 -0.63
CA LEU A 158 -22.21 4.76 -1.26
C LEU A 158 -21.55 5.77 -0.31
N GLU A 159 -22.32 6.48 0.51
CA GLU A 159 -21.79 7.47 1.45
C GLU A 159 -20.83 6.84 2.47
N LYS A 160 -21.20 5.66 3.00
CA LYS A 160 -20.32 4.91 3.92
C LYS A 160 -19.09 4.40 3.18
N GLY A 161 -19.27 3.81 1.99
CA GLY A 161 -18.14 3.36 1.16
C GLY A 161 -17.11 4.48 0.97
N ARG A 162 -17.54 5.65 0.50
CA ARG A 162 -16.67 6.81 0.31
C ARG A 162 -15.98 7.28 1.59
N ALA A 163 -16.71 7.34 2.71
CA ALA A 163 -16.11 7.75 3.99
C ALA A 163 -15.04 6.77 4.48
N PHE A 164 -15.29 5.46 4.37
CA PHE A 164 -14.32 4.44 4.72
C PHE A 164 -13.10 4.46 3.77
N GLY A 165 -13.30 4.57 2.46
CA GLY A 165 -12.21 4.64 1.47
C GLY A 165 -11.32 5.87 1.67
N TRP A 166 -11.92 7.02 1.97
CA TRP A 166 -11.15 8.21 2.34
C TRP A 166 -10.33 8.00 3.61
N PHE A 167 -10.91 7.45 4.67
CA PHE A 167 -10.18 7.22 5.91
C PHE A 167 -9.06 6.20 5.74
N GLY A 168 -9.32 5.09 5.05
CA GLY A 168 -8.35 4.01 4.80
C GLY A 168 -7.16 4.46 3.97
N SER A 169 -7.39 5.20 2.89
CA SER A 169 -6.33 5.74 2.04
C SER A 169 -5.41 6.74 2.76
N TYR A 170 -5.94 7.58 3.65
CA TYR A 170 -5.09 8.49 4.45
C TYR A 170 -4.26 7.75 5.51
N LEU A 171 -4.80 6.68 6.12
CA LEU A 171 -4.00 5.84 7.02
C LEU A 171 -2.83 5.19 6.27
N GLN A 172 -3.06 4.67 5.06
CA GLN A 172 -2.00 4.12 4.22
C GLN A 172 -0.95 5.16 3.87
N ALA A 173 -1.35 6.39 3.49
CA ALA A 173 -0.41 7.46 3.18
C ALA A 173 0.49 7.84 4.37
N VAL A 174 -0.08 7.94 5.57
CA VAL A 174 0.71 8.19 6.79
C VAL A 174 1.63 7.02 7.10
N GLY A 175 1.14 5.79 6.98
CA GLY A 175 1.92 4.58 7.19
C GLY A 175 3.11 4.47 6.22
N ALA A 176 2.89 4.76 4.95
CA ALA A 176 3.91 4.78 3.91
C ALA A 176 4.97 5.84 4.18
N LEU A 177 4.58 7.05 4.61
CA LEU A 177 5.53 8.10 4.98
C LEU A 177 6.42 7.69 6.15
N LEU A 178 5.84 7.10 7.19
CA LEU A 178 6.61 6.60 8.34
C LEU A 178 7.59 5.51 7.94
N ALA A 179 7.16 4.56 7.11
CA ALA A 179 8.01 3.49 6.63
C ALA A 179 9.14 4.02 5.73
N ALA A 180 8.83 4.89 4.78
CA ALA A 180 9.84 5.46 3.86
C ALA A 180 10.88 6.32 4.57
N GLU A 181 10.46 7.11 5.56
CA GLU A 181 11.39 7.89 6.39
C GLU A 181 12.31 6.96 7.19
N ALA A 182 11.75 5.94 7.84
CA ALA A 182 12.54 4.97 8.61
C ALA A 182 13.56 4.22 7.73
N ILE A 183 13.16 3.72 6.56
CA ILE A 183 14.05 3.04 5.60
C ILE A 183 15.18 3.98 5.16
N THR A 184 14.85 5.24 4.88
CA THR A 184 15.85 6.24 4.46
C THR A 184 16.82 6.57 5.60
N SER A 185 16.33 6.66 6.83
CA SER A 185 17.11 7.02 8.00
C SER A 185 18.00 5.87 8.48
N GLU A 186 17.55 4.62 8.41
CA GLU A 186 18.36 3.42 8.68
C GLU A 186 19.57 3.35 7.74
N ASN A 187 19.38 3.63 6.45
CA ASN A 187 20.46 3.60 5.46
C ASN A 187 21.56 4.63 5.74
N LYS A 188 21.20 5.84 6.21
CA LYS A 188 22.18 6.86 6.59
C LYS A 188 23.08 6.40 7.75
N ILE A 189 22.56 5.62 8.69
CA ILE A 189 23.36 5.08 9.79
C ILE A 189 24.36 4.03 9.30
N ILE A 190 23.96 3.19 8.33
CA ILE A 190 24.80 2.09 7.81
C ILE A 190 25.95 2.62 6.91
N SER A 191 25.81 3.82 6.36
CA SER A 191 26.79 4.45 5.45
C SER A 191 27.81 5.36 6.15
N GLU A 192 27.69 5.57 7.46
CA GLU A 192 28.64 6.30 8.33
C GLU A 192 29.59 5.34 9.07
#